data_AF-A1TPU7-F1
#
_entry.id   AF-A1TPU7-F1
#
_cell.length_a   1.000
_cell.length_b   1.000
_cell.length_c   1.000
_cell.angle_alpha   90.00
_cell.angle_beta   90.00
_cell.angle_gamma   90.00
#
_symmetry.space_group_name_H-M   'P 1'
#
loop_
_entity.id
_entity.type
_entity.pdbx_description
1 polymer ?
#
loop_
_entity_poly.entity_id
_entity_poly.type
_entity_poly.pdbx_seq_one_letter_code
_entity_poly.pdbx_strand_id
1 'polypeptide(L)'
;MTQLNSLIEKAASIAGSEYKLAQLLGMQQPTIAAWKSGKRPCSAPDRAALASVAGEDAAVAAVEAVLEGINLETPKGQRAKVALEAALKRMEKLRSL
;
A
#
# COMPACT_ATOMS: atom_id res chain seq x y z
N MET A 1 6.53 14.02 -1.14
CA MET A 1 6.01 13.00 -0.22
C MET A 1 5.52 11.83 -1.08
N THR A 2 5.86 10.58 -0.76
CA THR A 2 5.43 9.42 -1.55
C THR A 2 3.96 9.09 -1.27
N GLN A 3 3.29 8.37 -2.18
CA GLN A 3 1.92 7.89 -1.97
C GLN A 3 1.81 7.07 -0.68
N LEU A 4 2.78 6.18 -0.42
CA LEU A 4 2.85 5.41 0.82
C LEU A 4 2.93 6.29 2.07
N ASN A 5 3.72 7.37 2.04
CA ASN A 5 3.85 8.25 3.21
C ASN A 5 2.54 8.98 3.50
N SER A 6 1.82 9.44 2.47
CA SER A 6 0.51 10.05 2.64
C SER A 6 -0.53 9.05 3.18
N LEU A 7 -0.48 7.79 2.72
CA LEU A 7 -1.33 6.72 3.24
C LEU A 7 -1.06 6.46 4.73
N ILE A 8 0.22 6.36 5.12
CA ILE A 8 0.65 6.16 6.50
C ILE A 8 0.19 7.33 7.38
N GLU A 9 0.35 8.57 6.92
CA GLU A 9 -0.07 9.76 7.67
C GLU A 9 -1.57 9.81 7.90
N LYS A 10 -2.36 9.47 6.88
CA LYS A 10 -3.82 9.39 6.98
C LYS A 10 -4.26 8.28 7.93
N ALA A 11 -3.69 7.08 7.81
CA ALA A 11 -3.96 5.97 8.72
C ALA A 11 -3.56 6.31 10.17
N ALA A 12 -2.42 6.98 10.36
CA ALA A 12 -1.93 7.40 11.66
C ALA A 12 -2.81 8.49 12.28
N SER A 13 -3.34 9.41 11.47
CA SER A 13 -4.30 10.42 11.91
C SER A 13 -5.59 9.78 12.44
N ILE A 14 -6.11 8.75 11.76
CA ILE A 14 -7.29 7.99 12.20
C ILE A 14 -7.00 7.16 13.46
N ALA A 15 -5.84 6.49 13.51
CA ALA A 15 -5.43 5.71 14.68
C ALA A 15 -5.02 6.60 15.89
N GLY A 16 -4.77 7.88 15.65
CA GLY A 16 -4.36 8.88 16.64
C GLY A 16 -2.85 9.06 16.80
N SER A 17 -2.02 8.12 16.34
CA SER A 17 -0.57 8.29 16.17
C SER A 17 0.04 7.13 15.37
N GLU A 18 1.27 7.30 14.87
CA GLU A 18 2.01 6.18 14.24
C GLU A 18 2.27 5.03 15.22
N TYR A 19 2.50 5.32 16.50
CA TYR A 19 2.63 4.29 17.53
C TYR A 19 1.35 3.48 17.69
N LYS A 20 0.20 4.14 17.79
CA LYS A 20 -1.11 3.47 17.88
C LYS A 20 -1.44 2.70 16.61
N LEU A 21 -1.09 3.24 15.44
CA LEU A 21 -1.24 2.55 14.16
C LEU A 21 -0.43 1.25 14.14
N ALA A 22 0.83 1.28 14.59
CA ALA A 22 1.67 0.08 14.66
C ALA A 22 1.05 -0.99 15.57
N GLN A 23 0.56 -0.60 16.75
CA GLN A 23 -0.14 -1.52 17.66
C GLN A 23 -1.41 -2.10 17.03
N LEU A 24 -2.21 -1.26 16.37
CA LEU A 24 -3.43 -1.67 15.69
C LEU A 24 -3.17 -2.67 14.57
N LEU A 25 -2.04 -2.55 13.88
CA LEU A 25 -1.60 -3.47 12.83
C LEU A 25 -0.75 -4.64 13.35
N GLY A 26 -0.60 -4.79 14.67
CA GLY A 26 0.14 -5.91 15.28
C GLY A 26 1.65 -5.87 15.00
N MET A 27 2.24 -4.69 14.80
CA MET A 27 3.65 -4.52 14.44
C MET A 27 4.40 -3.57 15.38
N GLN A 28 5.72 -3.61 15.30
CA GLN A 28 6.59 -2.70 16.04
C GLN A 28 6.65 -1.32 15.36
N GLN A 29 6.65 -0.24 16.15
CA GLN A 29 6.68 1.14 15.63
C GLN A 29 7.86 1.46 14.68
N PRO A 30 9.08 0.92 14.88
CA PRO A 30 10.18 1.08 13.91
C PRO A 30 9.87 0.59 12.49
N THR A 31 8.89 -0.33 12.33
CA THR A 31 8.46 -0.81 11.01
C THR A 31 7.89 0.32 10.16
N ILE A 32 7.04 1.19 10.75
CA ILE A 32 6.45 2.34 10.06
C ILE A 32 7.53 3.34 9.65
N ALA A 33 8.48 3.63 10.54
CA ALA A 33 9.60 4.51 10.23
C ALA A 33 10.50 3.94 9.11
N ALA A 34 10.71 2.62 9.09
CA ALA A 34 11.47 1.95 8.04
C ALA A 34 10.76 2.01 6.68
N TRP A 35 9.42 1.96 6.67
CA TRP A 35 8.63 2.18 5.46
C TRP A 35 8.73 3.63 4.96
N LYS A 36 8.56 4.62 5.85
CA LYS A 36 8.60 6.04 5.48
C LYS A 36 9.94 6.49 4.92
N SER A 37 11.03 5.90 5.42
CA SER A 37 12.40 6.16 4.97
C SER A 37 12.80 5.33 3.75
N GLY A 38 11.98 4.37 3.32
CA GLY A 38 12.31 3.44 2.23
C GLY A 38 13.36 2.39 2.60
N LYS A 39 13.84 2.35 3.86
CA LYS A 39 14.78 1.33 4.35
C LYS A 39 14.20 -0.09 4.26
N ARG A 40 12.87 -0.19 4.37
CA ARG A 40 12.12 -1.44 4.21
C ARG A 40 10.95 -1.18 3.25
N PRO A 41 10.69 -2.05 2.26
CA PRO A 41 9.47 -1.95 1.48
C PRO A 41 8.24 -2.28 2.33
N CYS A 42 7.15 -1.56 2.10
CA CYS A 42 5.83 -1.92 2.62
C CYS A 42 5.22 -2.99 1.72
N SER A 43 4.94 -4.16 2.26
CA SER A 43 4.40 -5.27 1.48
C SER A 43 2.96 -4.99 1.04
N ALA A 44 2.45 -5.74 0.06
CA ALA A 44 1.06 -5.60 -0.38
C ALA A 44 0.02 -5.89 0.72
N PRO A 45 0.17 -6.94 1.56
CA PRO A 45 -0.71 -7.14 2.71
C PRO A 45 -0.68 -5.97 3.71
N ASP A 46 0.51 -5.45 4.02
CA ASP A 46 0.67 -4.33 4.93
C ASP A 46 0.02 -3.05 4.36
N ARG A 47 0.17 -2.82 3.04
CA ARG A 47 -0.43 -1.65 2.38
C ARG A 47 -1.95 -1.75 2.32
N ALA A 48 -2.50 -2.95 2.13
CA ALA A 48 -3.94 -3.21 2.22
C ALA A 48 -4.48 -2.89 3.61
N ALA A 49 -3.77 -3.32 4.66
CA ALA A 49 -4.17 -3.05 6.04
C ALA A 49 -4.10 -1.56 6.37
N LEU A 50 -3.05 -0.85 5.92
CA LEU A 50 -2.95 0.61 6.04
C LEU A 50 -4.12 1.31 5.36
N ALA A 51 -4.46 0.93 4.13
CA ALA A 51 -5.57 1.49 3.39
C ALA A 51 -6.92 1.25 4.09
N SER A 52 -7.13 0.05 4.63
CA SER A 52 -8.34 -0.22 5.41
C SER A 52 -8.47 0.70 6.63
N VAL A 53 -7.37 0.99 7.34
CA VAL A 53 -7.37 1.94 8.47
C VAL A 53 -7.58 3.37 7.98
N ALA A 54 -7.01 3.72 6.82
CA ALA A 54 -7.15 5.03 6.20
C ALA A 54 -8.57 5.29 5.61
N GLY A 55 -9.46 4.30 5.61
CA GLY A 55 -10.74 4.39 4.90
C GLY A 55 -10.57 4.45 3.38
N GLU A 56 -9.50 3.88 2.85
CA GLU A 56 -9.21 3.75 1.43
C GLU A 56 -9.43 2.32 0.94
N ASP A 57 -9.44 2.15 -0.38
CA ASP A 57 -9.65 0.85 -0.99
C ASP A 57 -8.41 -0.05 -0.80
N ALA A 58 -8.56 -1.06 0.06
CA ALA A 58 -7.49 -1.99 0.40
C ALA A 58 -7.02 -2.83 -0.80
N ALA A 59 -7.92 -3.17 -1.73
CA ALA A 59 -7.57 -3.96 -2.90
C ALA A 59 -6.73 -3.14 -3.89
N VAL A 60 -7.11 -1.88 -4.11
CA VAL A 60 -6.33 -0.93 -4.91
C VAL A 60 -4.92 -0.77 -4.34
N ALA A 61 -4.83 -0.49 -3.04
CA ALA A 61 -3.54 -0.26 -2.38
C ALA A 61 -2.63 -1.51 -2.41
N ALA A 62 -3.22 -2.71 -2.28
CA ALA A 62 -2.47 -3.96 -2.41
C ALA A 62 -1.90 -4.13 -3.83
N VAL A 63 -2.70 -3.87 -4.86
CA VAL A 63 -2.28 -4.01 -6.27
C VAL A 63 -1.20 -3.01 -6.62
N GLU A 64 -1.29 -1.76 -6.17
CA GLU A 64 -0.24 -0.75 -6.33
C GLU A 64 1.08 -1.20 -5.68
N ALA A 65 1.05 -1.74 -4.46
CA ALA A 65 2.24 -2.27 -3.80
C ALA A 65 2.88 -3.44 -4.58
N VAL A 66 2.06 -4.32 -5.18
CA VAL A 66 2.59 -5.39 -6.04
C VAL A 66 3.24 -4.77 -7.27
N LEU A 67 2.57 -3.84 -7.95
CA LEU A 67 3.08 -3.17 -9.16
C LEU A 67 4.44 -2.49 -8.92
N GLU A 68 4.62 -1.82 -7.78
CA GLU A 68 5.89 -1.20 -7.37
C GLU A 68 7.03 -2.21 -7.21
N GLY A 69 6.73 -3.45 -6.81
CA GLY A 69 7.71 -4.51 -6.55
C GLY A 69 8.02 -5.42 -7.73
N ILE A 70 7.39 -5.22 -8.90
CA ILE A 70 7.59 -6.11 -10.06
C ILE A 70 8.95 -5.87 -10.71
N ASN A 71 9.71 -6.95 -10.94
CA ASN A 71 10.89 -6.91 -11.81
C ASN A 71 10.49 -6.90 -13.30
N LEU A 72 10.51 -5.71 -13.91
CA LEU A 72 10.13 -5.46 -15.31
C LEU A 72 11.16 -5.92 -16.35
N GLU A 73 12.36 -6.32 -15.94
CA GLU A 73 13.38 -6.85 -16.84
C GLU A 73 13.08 -8.29 -17.29
N THR A 74 12.08 -8.93 -16.66
CA THR A 74 11.70 -10.31 -16.96
C THR A 74 10.39 -10.39 -17.74
N PRO A 75 10.22 -11.37 -18.66
CA PRO A 75 8.95 -11.62 -19.33
C PRO A 75 7.79 -11.95 -18.36
N LYS A 76 8.11 -12.51 -17.18
CA LYS A 76 7.12 -12.75 -16.13
C LYS A 76 6.62 -11.44 -15.53
N GLY A 77 7.53 -10.52 -15.19
CA GLY A 77 7.16 -9.23 -14.60
C GLY A 77 6.38 -8.35 -15.58
N GLN A 78 6.77 -8.30 -16.85
CA GLN A 78 6.02 -7.55 -17.86
C GLN A 78 4.57 -8.05 -17.99
N ARG A 79 4.37 -9.38 -18.05
CA ARG A 79 3.02 -9.97 -18.07
C ARG A 79 2.22 -9.65 -16.81
N ALA A 80 2.86 -9.72 -15.64
CA ALA A 80 2.21 -9.38 -14.37
C ALA A 80 1.78 -7.91 -14.32
N LYS A 81 2.64 -6.98 -14.75
CA LYS A 81 2.34 -5.54 -14.82
C LYS A 81 1.10 -5.27 -15.66
N VAL A 82 1.07 -5.79 -16.89
CA VAL A 82 -0.07 -5.58 -17.81
C VAL A 82 -1.38 -6.09 -17.19
N ALA A 83 -1.37 -7.27 -16.58
CA ALA A 83 -2.56 -7.85 -15.95
C ALA A 83 -3.05 -7.01 -14.75
N LEU A 84 -2.12 -6.56 -13.89
CA LEU A 84 -2.44 -5.81 -12.68
C LEU A 84 -2.86 -4.36 -12.98
N GLU A 85 -2.25 -3.70 -13.96
CA GLU A 85 -2.70 -2.37 -14.43
C GLU A 85 -4.12 -2.43 -15.02
N ALA A 86 -4.44 -3.50 -15.77
CA ALA A 86 -5.80 -3.70 -16.27
C ALA A 86 -6.81 -3.95 -15.15
N ALA A 87 -6.43 -4.70 -14.11
CA ALA A 87 -7.25 -4.91 -12.92
C ALA A 87 -7.47 -3.60 -12.15
N LEU A 88 -6.42 -2.82 -11.92
CA LEU A 88 -6.46 -1.54 -11.22
C LEU A 88 -7.45 -0.56 -11.87
N LYS A 89 -7.35 -0.38 -13.19
CA LYS A 89 -8.28 0.46 -13.96
C LYS A 89 -9.74 0.02 -13.83
N ARG A 90 -10.01 -1.29 -13.72
CA ARG A 90 -11.37 -1.82 -13.51
C ARG A 90 -11.88 -1.49 -12.12
N MET A 91 -11.04 -1.64 -11.08
CA MET A 91 -11.39 -1.29 -9.71
C MET A 91 -11.71 0.20 -9.57
N GLU A 92 -10.89 1.07 -10.15
CA GLU A 92 -11.12 2.52 -10.16
C GLU A 92 -12.43 2.89 -10.86
N LYS A 93 -12.73 2.25 -11.99
CA LYS A 93 -13.98 2.48 -12.73
C LYS A 93 -15.20 2.10 -11.91
N LEU A 94 -15.16 0.98 -11.17
CA LEU A 94 -16.25 0.55 -10.30
C LEU A 94 -16.51 1.54 -9.16
N ARG A 95 -15.47 2.25 -8.69
CA ARG A 95 -15.59 3.26 -7.63
C ARG A 95 -16.18 4.60 -8.12
N SER A 96 -16.22 4.82 -9.43
CA SER A 96 -16.76 6.04 -10.05
C SER A 96 -18.24 5.93 -10.46
N LEU A 97 -18.88 4.79 -10.19
CA LEU A 97 -20.30 4.51 -10.42
C LEU A 97 -21.08 4.65 -9.11
#